data_AF-A0A9E5GEZ0-F1
#
_entry.id   AF-A0A9E5GEZ0-F1
#
_cell.length_a   1.000
_cell.length_b   1.000
_cell.length_c   1.000
_cell.angle_alpha   90.00
_cell.angle_beta   90.00
_cell.angle_gamma   90.00
#
_symmetry.space_group_name_H-M   'P 1'
#
loop_
_entity.id
_entity.type
_entity.pdbx_description
1 polymer ?
#
loop_
_entity_poly.entity_id
_entity_poly.type
_entity_poly.pdbx_seq_one_letter_code
_entity_poly.pdbx_strand_id
1 'polypeptide(L)'
;MGIIELLFVSVGLAMDAFAVSLCKGLRMRKINYKQALLIALFFGVFQAIMPIIGWSLGLQFEKYITSIDHWIAFILLGFIGGKMLYDSVTEDPTCPVETVEKIDMKELVMLSIATSIDALAVGITFAFLQVDIVNAVTLIGSITFVLSFLAVAIGNYFGNALQNKAGIAGGIVLM
;
A
#
# COMPACT_ATOMS: atom_id res chain seq x y z
N MET A 1 6.83 -5.48 22.68
CA MET A 1 7.39 -5.58 21.32
C MET A 1 8.64 -4.73 21.25
N GLY A 2 9.74 -5.25 20.71
CA GLY A 2 11.00 -4.50 20.60
C GLY A 2 11.01 -3.52 19.42
N ILE A 3 11.86 -2.49 19.47
CA ILE A 3 12.05 -1.53 18.36
C ILE A 3 12.46 -2.23 17.05
N ILE A 4 13.25 -3.30 17.13
CA ILE A 4 13.71 -4.06 15.96
C ILE A 4 12.51 -4.76 15.30
N GLU A 5 11.65 -5.42 16.07
CA GLU A 5 10.44 -6.09 15.57
C GLU A 5 9.49 -5.10 14.91
N LEU A 6 9.30 -3.94 15.54
CA LEU A 6 8.48 -2.85 15.01
C LEU A 6 9.02 -2.36 13.66
N LEU A 7 10.34 -2.25 13.54
CA LEU A 7 11.00 -1.84 12.30
C LEU A 7 10.77 -2.88 11.19
N PHE A 8 10.94 -4.17 11.49
CA PHE A 8 10.65 -5.25 10.53
C PHE A 8 9.19 -5.26 10.07
N VAL A 9 8.24 -5.10 11.00
CA VAL A 9 6.81 -5.02 10.67
C VAL A 9 6.51 -3.79 9.81
N SER A 10 7.13 -2.65 10.13
CA SER A 10 6.92 -1.40 9.39
C SER A 10 7.46 -1.47 7.97
N VAL A 11 8.64 -2.08 7.79
CA VAL A 11 9.20 -2.33 6.45
C VAL A 11 8.34 -3.33 5.68
N GLY A 12 7.87 -4.39 6.35
CA GLY A 12 6.96 -5.38 5.76
C GLY A 12 5.67 -4.73 5.24
N LEU A 13 5.00 -3.94 6.08
CA LEU A 13 3.80 -3.19 5.71
C LEU A 13 4.03 -2.16 4.60
N ALA A 14 5.24 -1.63 4.47
CA ALA A 14 5.57 -0.66 3.42
C ALA A 14 5.82 -1.30 2.05
N MET A 15 5.98 -2.63 1.97
CA MET A 15 6.30 -3.34 0.71
C MET A 15 5.21 -3.21 -0.35
N ASP A 16 3.92 -3.31 0.04
CA ASP A 16 2.81 -3.22 -0.92
C ASP A 16 2.70 -1.81 -1.51
N ALA A 17 2.81 -0.79 -0.64
CA ALA A 17 2.87 0.62 -1.05
C ALA A 17 4.13 0.92 -1.90
N PHE A 18 5.27 0.28 -1.60
CA PHE A 18 6.49 0.38 -2.39
C PHE A 18 6.30 -0.19 -3.79
N ALA A 19 5.72 -1.40 -3.92
CA ALA A 19 5.48 -2.06 -5.20
C ALA A 19 4.56 -1.23 -6.11
N VAL A 20 3.43 -0.73 -5.57
CA VAL A 20 2.50 0.12 -6.33
C VAL A 20 3.17 1.44 -6.74
N SER A 21 3.95 2.06 -5.85
CA SER A 21 4.70 3.28 -6.12
C SER A 21 5.80 3.09 -7.18
N LEU A 22 6.49 1.95 -7.16
CA LEU A 22 7.47 1.56 -8.16
C LEU A 22 6.82 1.39 -9.53
N CYS A 23 5.69 0.68 -9.60
CA CYS A 23 4.91 0.51 -10.83
C CYS A 23 4.44 1.86 -11.40
N LYS A 24 3.97 2.79 -10.57
CA LYS A 24 3.64 4.16 -11.02
C LYS A 24 4.88 4.90 -11.50
N GLY A 25 6.01 4.77 -10.81
CA GLY A 25 7.30 5.35 -11.22
C GLY A 25 7.77 4.83 -12.58
N LEU A 26 7.71 3.52 -12.82
CA LEU A 26 8.10 2.88 -14.09
C LEU A 26 7.31 3.42 -15.30
N ARG A 27 6.08 3.89 -15.07
CA ARG A 27 5.21 4.47 -16.11
C ARG A 27 5.40 5.97 -16.31
N MET A 28 6.19 6.64 -15.45
CA MET A 28 6.53 8.06 -15.63
C MET A 28 7.70 8.22 -16.60
N ARG A 29 7.53 9.09 -17.60
CA ARG A 29 8.58 9.40 -18.60
C ARG A 29 9.55 10.48 -18.11
N LYS A 30 9.09 11.35 -17.22
CA LYS A 30 9.89 12.35 -16.52
C LYS A 30 9.50 12.32 -15.05
N ILE A 31 10.48 12.41 -14.16
CA ILE A 31 10.20 12.47 -12.72
C ILE A 31 9.42 13.74 -12.41
N ASN A 32 8.17 13.57 -11.98
CA ASN A 32 7.38 14.67 -11.46
C ASN A 32 7.42 14.59 -9.94
N TYR A 33 8.33 15.34 -9.32
CA TYR A 33 8.51 15.36 -7.87
C TYR A 33 7.21 15.67 -7.12
N LYS A 34 6.30 16.45 -7.71
CA LYS A 34 4.98 16.73 -7.12
C LYS A 34 4.11 15.47 -7.04
N GLN A 35 4.12 14.67 -8.10
CA GLN A 35 3.38 13.40 -8.15
C GLN A 35 4.01 12.33 -7.26
N ALA A 36 5.35 12.25 -7.21
CA ALA A 36 6.05 11.35 -6.30
C ALA A 36 5.75 11.69 -4.83
N LEU A 37 5.76 12.98 -4.48
CA LEU A 37 5.43 13.44 -3.14
C LEU A 37 3.95 13.20 -2.82
N LEU A 38 3.04 13.41 -3.78
CA LEU A 38 1.63 13.11 -3.60
C LEU A 38 1.38 11.62 -3.34
N ILE A 39 1.99 10.73 -4.13
CA ILE A 39 1.91 9.27 -3.94
C ILE A 39 2.43 8.89 -2.55
N ALA A 40 3.63 9.35 -2.19
CA ALA A 40 4.24 9.07 -0.91
C ALA A 40 3.40 9.57 0.27
N LEU A 41 2.82 10.78 0.14
CA LEU A 41 1.94 11.36 1.15
C LEU A 41 0.66 10.54 1.31
N PHE A 42 0.00 10.16 0.22
CA PHE A 42 -1.20 9.34 0.27
C PHE A 42 -0.93 7.99 0.93
N PHE A 43 0.06 7.23 0.45
CA PHE A 43 0.38 5.94 1.06
C PHE A 43 0.84 6.09 2.52
N GLY A 44 1.72 7.04 2.83
CA GLY A 44 2.19 7.25 4.20
C GLY A 44 1.09 7.65 5.18
N VAL A 45 0.15 8.52 4.76
CA VAL A 45 -0.98 8.95 5.60
C VAL A 45 -1.99 7.81 5.78
N PHE A 46 -2.35 7.09 4.71
CA PHE A 46 -3.28 5.95 4.82
C PHE A 46 -2.67 4.83 5.68
N GLN A 47 -1.38 4.51 5.49
CA GLN A 47 -0.68 3.49 6.28
C GLN A 47 -0.50 3.90 7.75
N ALA A 48 -0.51 5.20 8.07
CA ALA A 48 -0.48 5.69 9.45
C ALA A 48 -1.87 5.69 10.11
N ILE A 49 -2.92 6.06 9.35
CA ILE A 49 -4.29 6.12 9.87
C ILE A 49 -4.86 4.73 10.11
N MET A 50 -4.61 3.76 9.22
CA MET A 50 -5.21 2.42 9.31
C MET A 50 -4.83 1.64 10.59
N PRO A 51 -3.57 1.63 11.07
CA PRO A 51 -3.23 1.02 12.34
C PRO A 51 -3.94 1.68 13.54
N ILE A 52 -4.18 3.00 13.51
CA ILE A 52 -4.95 3.69 14.56
C ILE A 52 -6.39 3.18 14.56
N ILE A 53 -7.00 3.07 13.38
CA ILE A 53 -8.36 2.55 13.23
C ILE A 53 -8.41 1.10 13.75
N GLY A 54 -7.49 0.25 13.30
CA GLY A 54 -7.39 -1.15 13.75
C GLY A 54 -7.20 -1.27 15.26
N TRP A 55 -6.34 -0.43 15.86
CA TRP A 55 -6.12 -0.40 17.30
C TRP A 55 -7.35 0.05 18.09
N SER A 56 -8.04 1.10 17.61
CA SER A 56 -9.27 1.60 18.23
C SER A 56 -10.43 0.59 18.16
N LEU A 57 -10.49 -0.18 17.07
CA LEU A 57 -11.40 -1.31 16.92
C LEU A 57 -11.01 -2.42 17.90
N GLY A 58 -9.75 -2.83 17.94
CA GLY A 58 -9.24 -3.87 18.85
C GLY A 58 -9.53 -3.59 20.33
N LEU A 59 -9.33 -2.36 20.78
CA LEU A 59 -9.67 -1.91 22.14
C LEU A 59 -11.18 -1.93 22.44
N GLN A 60 -12.01 -1.59 21.45
CA GLN A 60 -13.48 -1.69 21.60
C GLN A 60 -13.94 -3.15 21.63
N PHE A 61 -13.27 -4.02 20.88
CA PHE A 61 -13.50 -5.46 20.93
C PHE A 61 -13.08 -6.06 22.26
N GLU A 62 -11.99 -5.61 22.91
CA GLU A 62 -11.57 -6.06 24.26
C GLU A 62 -12.69 -5.94 25.30
N LYS A 63 -13.56 -4.93 25.20
CA LYS A 63 -14.74 -4.77 26.07
C LYS A 63 -15.97 -5.61 25.68
N TYR A 64 -16.02 -6.16 24.47
CA TYR A 64 -17.16 -6.92 23.92
C TYR A 64 -16.84 -8.42 23.72
N ILE A 65 -15.59 -8.82 23.98
CA ILE A 65 -14.97 -10.14 23.75
C ILE A 65 -15.42 -11.28 24.68
N THR A 66 -16.41 -11.09 25.56
CA THR A 66 -16.91 -12.25 26.34
C THR A 66 -18.03 -13.05 25.66
N SER A 67 -18.56 -12.68 24.48
CA SER A 67 -19.68 -13.44 23.88
C SER A 67 -19.83 -13.49 22.36
N ILE A 68 -19.10 -12.73 21.53
CA ILE A 68 -19.38 -12.65 20.07
C ILE A 68 -18.12 -12.89 19.19
N ASP A 69 -17.09 -13.56 19.71
CA ASP A 69 -15.80 -13.72 19.02
C ASP A 69 -15.85 -14.45 17.67
N HIS A 70 -16.71 -15.46 17.51
CA HIS A 70 -16.62 -16.30 16.31
C HIS A 70 -17.31 -15.74 15.06
N TRP A 71 -18.39 -14.97 15.23
CA TRP A 71 -19.21 -14.57 14.08
C TRP A 71 -18.71 -13.29 13.39
N ILE A 72 -18.09 -12.39 14.15
CA ILE A 72 -17.57 -11.12 13.62
C ILE A 72 -16.31 -11.37 12.78
N ALA A 73 -15.41 -12.24 13.23
CA ALA A 73 -14.25 -12.65 12.44
C ALA A 73 -14.69 -13.29 11.11
N PHE A 74 -15.75 -14.12 11.12
CA PHE A 74 -16.28 -14.77 9.91
C PHE A 74 -16.90 -13.77 8.92
N ILE A 75 -17.63 -12.76 9.41
CA ILE A 75 -18.21 -11.70 8.57
C ILE A 75 -17.10 -10.81 8.00
N LEU A 76 -16.10 -10.45 8.82
CA LEU A 76 -14.99 -9.62 8.38
C LEU A 76 -14.14 -10.36 7.33
N LEU A 77 -13.82 -11.64 7.55
CA LEU A 77 -13.08 -12.48 6.61
C LEU A 77 -13.87 -12.71 5.33
N GLY A 78 -15.19 -12.93 5.43
CA GLY A 78 -16.08 -13.05 4.28
C GLY A 78 -16.17 -11.78 3.46
N PHE A 79 -16.18 -10.62 4.11
CA PHE A 79 -16.18 -9.32 3.44
C PHE A 79 -14.84 -9.03 2.76
N ILE A 80 -13.71 -9.28 3.44
CA ILE A 80 -12.36 -9.12 2.89
C ILE A 80 -12.13 -10.09 1.73
N GLY A 81 -12.46 -11.37 1.91
CA GLY A 81 -12.35 -12.40 0.87
C GLY A 81 -13.27 -12.12 -0.32
N GLY A 82 -14.50 -11.66 -0.08
CA GLY A 82 -15.44 -11.28 -1.13
C GLY A 82 -14.99 -10.05 -1.92
N LYS A 83 -14.42 -9.04 -1.24
CA LYS A 83 -13.86 -7.84 -1.87
C LYS A 83 -12.63 -8.16 -2.71
N MET A 84 -11.74 -9.05 -2.23
CA MET A 84 -10.61 -9.55 -3.02
C MET A 84 -11.06 -10.33 -4.25
N LEU A 85 -12.10 -11.15 -4.13
CA LEU A 85 -12.66 -11.91 -5.26
C LEU A 85 -13.31 -10.97 -6.31
N TYR A 86 -14.00 -9.92 -5.85
CA TYR A 86 -14.60 -8.92 -6.72
C TYR A 86 -13.55 -8.08 -7.47
N ASP A 87 -12.50 -7.62 -6.78
CA ASP A 87 -11.39 -6.90 -7.41
C ASP A 87 -10.66 -7.78 -8.44
N SER A 88 -10.46 -9.07 -8.13
CA SER A 88 -9.79 -10.03 -9.04
C SER A 88 -10.59 -10.34 -10.32
N VAL A 89 -11.91 -10.17 -10.28
CA VAL A 89 -12.81 -10.44 -11.41
C VAL A 89 -13.13 -9.17 -12.21
N THR A 90 -12.98 -7.99 -11.59
CA THR A 90 -13.34 -6.70 -12.20
C THR A 90 -12.13 -5.92 -12.73
N GLU A 91 -10.90 -6.21 -12.30
CA GLU A 91 -9.71 -5.64 -12.94
C GLU A 91 -9.42 -6.33 -14.27
N ASP A 92 -9.87 -5.67 -15.34
CA ASP A 92 -9.44 -5.92 -16.70
C ASP A 92 -7.90 -5.91 -16.80
N PRO A 93 -7.26 -6.98 -17.31
CA PRO A 93 -5.80 -7.03 -17.54
C PRO A 93 -5.36 -6.15 -18.73
N THR A 94 -6.26 -5.36 -19.30
CA THR A 94 -5.97 -4.46 -20.41
C THR A 94 -5.41 -3.15 -19.88
N CYS A 95 -4.18 -3.18 -19.40
CA CYS A 95 -3.39 -1.99 -19.14
C CYS A 95 -3.22 -1.20 -20.46
N PRO A 96 -3.96 -0.11 -20.70
CA PRO A 96 -3.77 0.64 -21.92
C PRO A 96 -2.43 1.35 -21.79
N VAL A 97 -1.63 1.27 -22.85
CA VAL A 97 -0.40 2.03 -23.04
C VAL A 97 -0.80 3.49 -23.27
N GLU A 98 -1.31 4.16 -22.25
CA GLU A 98 -1.52 5.59 -22.27
C GLU A 98 -0.57 6.26 -21.28
N THR A 99 0.18 7.22 -21.82
CA THR A 99 1.03 8.16 -21.12
C THR A 99 0.25 8.80 -19.97
N VAL A 100 0.46 8.31 -18.74
CA VAL A 100 -0.20 8.82 -17.54
C VAL A 100 0.40 10.18 -17.18
N GLU A 101 0.00 11.24 -17.89
CA GLU A 101 0.32 12.61 -17.50
C GLU A 101 -0.44 13.03 -16.23
N LYS A 102 -1.54 12.35 -15.89
CA LYS A 102 -2.35 12.63 -14.71
C LYS A 102 -2.56 11.37 -13.89
N ILE A 103 -2.06 11.39 -12.65
CA ILE A 103 -2.47 10.42 -11.63
C ILE A 103 -3.95 10.65 -11.37
N ASP A 104 -4.78 9.66 -11.65
CA ASP A 104 -6.18 9.71 -11.26
C ASP A 104 -6.26 9.59 -9.73
N MET A 105 -6.78 10.63 -9.09
CA MET A 105 -6.94 10.68 -7.64
C MET A 105 -7.83 9.56 -7.14
N LYS A 106 -8.82 9.13 -7.93
CA LYS A 106 -9.71 8.01 -7.56
C LYS A 106 -8.95 6.69 -7.50
N GLU A 107 -8.11 6.44 -8.49
CA GLU A 107 -7.26 5.24 -8.54
C GLU A 107 -6.24 5.25 -7.40
N LEU A 108 -5.61 6.40 -7.13
CA LEU A 108 -4.64 6.52 -6.02
C LEU A 108 -5.29 6.25 -4.66
N VAL A 109 -6.50 6.77 -4.44
CA VAL A 109 -7.27 6.52 -3.21
C VAL A 109 -7.67 5.05 -3.10
N MET A 110 -8.17 4.43 -4.17
CA MET A 110 -8.55 3.02 -4.18
C MET A 110 -7.35 2.11 -3.88
N LEU A 111 -6.20 2.36 -4.52
CA LEU A 111 -4.96 1.62 -4.28
C LEU A 111 -4.47 1.80 -2.84
N SER A 112 -4.47 3.04 -2.33
CA SER A 112 -4.06 3.33 -0.96
C SER A 112 -4.94 2.58 0.05
N ILE A 113 -6.26 2.59 -0.15
CA ILE A 113 -7.18 1.82 0.70
C ILE A 113 -6.87 0.34 0.61
N ALA A 114 -6.69 -0.21 -0.60
CA ALA A 114 -6.42 -1.63 -0.79
C ALA A 114 -5.12 -2.08 -0.11
N THR A 115 -4.02 -1.32 -0.24
CA THR A 115 -2.72 -1.64 0.38
C THR A 115 -2.68 -1.41 1.88
N SER A 116 -3.59 -0.60 2.44
CA SER A 116 -3.60 -0.29 3.87
C SER A 116 -4.49 -1.22 4.70
N ILE A 117 -5.16 -2.20 4.08
CA ILE A 117 -5.93 -3.24 4.79
C ILE A 117 -5.01 -4.08 5.68
N ASP A 118 -3.81 -4.39 5.22
CA ASP A 118 -2.83 -5.16 6.01
C ASP A 118 -2.37 -4.38 7.25
N ALA A 119 -2.18 -3.07 7.10
CA ALA A 119 -1.85 -2.17 8.22
C ALA A 119 -2.99 -2.07 9.25
N LEU A 120 -4.25 -2.15 8.81
CA LEU A 120 -5.41 -2.24 9.70
C LEU A 120 -5.37 -3.53 10.52
N ALA A 121 -5.11 -4.67 9.88
CA ALA A 121 -5.01 -5.96 10.57
C ALA A 121 -3.89 -5.98 11.61
N VAL A 122 -2.73 -5.40 11.29
CA VAL A 122 -1.62 -5.21 12.26
C VAL A 122 -2.00 -4.23 13.38
N GLY A 123 -2.79 -3.19 13.09
CA GLY A 123 -3.33 -2.29 14.12
C GLY A 123 -4.17 -3.01 15.17
N ILE A 124 -4.99 -3.97 14.74
CA ILE A 124 -5.79 -4.81 15.65
C ILE A 124 -4.87 -5.64 16.54
N THR A 125 -3.80 -6.24 16.01
CA THR A 125 -2.85 -7.04 16.81
C THR A 125 -2.07 -6.18 17.82
N PHE A 126 -1.77 -4.93 17.48
CA PHE A 126 -1.14 -3.98 18.43
C PHE A 126 -2.01 -3.65 19.64
N ALA A 127 -3.34 -3.70 19.52
CA ALA A 127 -4.25 -3.52 20.66
C ALA A 127 -4.04 -4.64 21.70
N PHE A 128 -3.86 -5.87 21.25
CA PHE A 128 -3.61 -7.02 22.13
C PHE A 128 -2.18 -7.06 22.70
N LEU A 129 -1.21 -6.49 21.98
CA LEU A 129 0.21 -6.50 22.38
C LEU A 129 0.62 -5.31 23.28
N GLN A 130 -0.33 -4.43 23.64
CA GLN A 130 -0.11 -3.22 24.45
C GLN A 130 1.12 -2.40 24.01
N VAL A 131 1.27 -2.22 22.70
CA VAL A 131 2.37 -1.45 22.11
C VAL A 131 2.01 0.03 22.10
N ASP A 132 3.01 0.90 22.26
CA ASP A 132 2.87 2.34 22.05
C ASP A 132 2.46 2.65 20.60
N ILE A 133 1.15 2.79 20.39
CA ILE A 133 0.53 3.01 19.08
C ILE A 133 1.10 4.26 18.39
N VAL A 134 1.43 5.31 19.15
CA VAL A 134 1.99 6.55 18.61
C VAL A 134 3.37 6.31 17.99
N ASN A 135 4.22 5.53 18.66
CA ASN A 135 5.54 5.18 18.14
C ASN A 135 5.43 4.23 16.94
N ALA A 136 4.50 3.27 16.99
CA ALA A 136 4.25 2.35 15.87
C ALA A 136 3.78 3.08 14.62
N VAL A 137 2.76 3.93 14.74
CA VAL A 137 2.15 4.63 13.62
C VAL A 137 3.11 5.64 12.98
N THR A 138 3.87 6.38 13.79
CA THR A 138 4.85 7.34 13.27
C THR A 138 5.98 6.63 12.53
N LEU A 139 6.43 5.47 13.01
CA LEU A 139 7.47 4.67 12.36
C LEU A 139 6.96 4.04 11.05
N ILE A 140 5.77 3.42 11.05
CA ILE A 140 5.14 2.83 9.86
C ILE A 140 4.91 3.90 8.79
N GLY A 141 4.27 5.02 9.16
CA GLY A 141 3.97 6.11 8.23
C GLY A 141 5.23 6.74 7.63
N SER A 142 6.26 7.00 8.44
CA SER A 142 7.51 7.59 7.96
C SER A 142 8.30 6.65 7.04
N ILE A 143 8.42 5.36 7.40
CA ILE A 143 9.08 4.36 6.57
C ILE A 143 8.35 4.22 5.23
N THR A 144 7.02 4.12 5.25
CA THR A 144 6.20 3.99 4.05
C THR A 144 6.34 5.21 3.16
N PHE A 145 6.30 6.41 3.72
CA PHE A 145 6.50 7.66 2.98
C PHE A 145 7.85 7.71 2.27
N VAL A 146 8.94 7.40 2.99
CA VAL A 146 10.30 7.41 2.43
C VAL A 146 10.45 6.35 1.35
N LEU A 147 9.98 5.13 1.61
CA LEU A 147 10.08 4.02 0.65
C LEU A 147 9.24 4.27 -0.60
N SER A 148 7.99 4.75 -0.48
CA SER A 148 7.16 5.10 -1.64
C SER A 148 7.77 6.22 -2.48
N PHE A 149 8.36 7.24 -1.87
CA PHE A 149 9.05 8.30 -2.61
C PHE A 149 10.26 7.76 -3.38
N LEU A 150 11.09 6.94 -2.73
CA LEU A 150 12.22 6.29 -3.37
C LEU A 150 11.78 5.33 -4.48
N ALA A 151 10.69 4.60 -4.27
CA ALA A 151 10.12 3.68 -5.26
C ALA A 151 9.75 4.40 -6.55
N VAL A 152 9.09 5.57 -6.48
CA VAL A 152 8.75 6.35 -7.68
C VAL A 152 10.02 6.81 -8.41
N ALA A 153 11.03 7.27 -7.68
CA ALA A 153 12.29 7.74 -8.27
C ALA A 153 13.07 6.61 -8.95
N ILE A 154 13.20 5.46 -8.27
CA ILE A 154 13.82 4.25 -8.79
C ILE A 154 13.03 3.74 -10.00
N GLY A 155 11.70 3.67 -9.89
CA GLY A 155 10.82 3.25 -10.96
C GLY A 155 11.00 4.11 -12.21
N ASN A 156 11.00 5.44 -12.08
CA ASN A 156 11.20 6.33 -13.22
C ASN A 156 12.59 6.15 -13.86
N TYR A 157 13.64 5.95 -13.07
CA TYR A 157 14.99 5.68 -13.59
C TYR A 157 15.05 4.38 -14.39
N PHE A 158 14.52 3.29 -13.84
CA PHE A 158 14.46 2.00 -14.51
C PHE A 158 13.52 1.99 -15.71
N GLY A 159 12.38 2.69 -15.63
CA GLY A 159 11.41 2.81 -16.72
C GLY A 159 12.01 3.47 -17.95
N ASN A 160 12.75 4.57 -17.74
CA ASN A 160 13.43 5.28 -18.83
C ASN A 160 14.59 4.45 -19.44
N ALA A 161 15.31 3.69 -18.60
CA ALA A 161 16.36 2.78 -19.06
C ALA A 161 15.82 1.56 -19.83
N LEU A 162 14.68 0.99 -19.40
CA LEU A 162 14.03 -0.14 -20.07
C LEU A 162 13.32 0.28 -21.36
N GLN A 163 12.73 1.48 -21.43
CA GLN A 163 12.02 1.94 -22.62
C GLN A 163 12.95 2.02 -23.84
N ASN A 164 14.19 2.47 -23.65
CA ASN A 164 15.22 2.48 -24.69
C ASN A 164 15.61 1.06 -25.15
N LYS A 165 15.56 0.04 -24.28
CA LYS A 165 15.90 -1.34 -24.62
C LYS A 165 14.70 -2.13 -25.18
N ALA A 166 13.49 -1.84 -24.71
CA ALA A 166 12.24 -2.46 -25.15
C ALA A 166 11.89 -2.07 -26.59
N GLY A 167 12.16 -0.82 -27.00
CA GLY A 167 12.00 -0.40 -28.40
C GLY A 167 12.94 -1.16 -29.35
N ILE A 168 14.17 -1.43 -28.92
CA ILE A 168 15.16 -2.19 -29.70
C ILE A 168 14.76 -3.67 -29.77
N ALA A 169 14.37 -4.29 -28.65
CA ALA A 169 13.91 -5.67 -28.62
C ALA A 169 12.61 -5.88 -29.43
N GLY A 170 11.67 -4.94 -29.35
CA GLY A 170 10.44 -4.96 -30.16
C GLY A 170 10.71 -4.79 -31.66
N GLY A 171 11.67 -3.93 -32.03
CA GLY A 171 12.10 -3.77 -33.42
C GLY A 171 12.79 -5.01 -33.99
N ILE A 172 13.56 -5.74 -33.18
CA ILE A 172 14.21 -7.01 -33.58
C ILE A 172 13.18 -8.15 -33.75
N VAL A 173 12.09 -8.15 -32.98
CA VAL A 173 11.04 -9.17 -33.12
C VAL A 173 10.11 -8.91 -34.32
N LEU A 174 9.99 -7.64 -34.74
CA LEU A 174 9.17 -7.23 -35.89
C LEU A 174 9.88 -7.32 -37.25
N MET A 175 11.20 -7.52 -37.26
CA MET A 175 12.04 -7.62 -38.46
C MET A 175 12.48 -9.06 -38.68
#